data_AF-A0A3M5W6E5-F1
#
_entry.id   AF-A0A3M5W6E5-F1
#
_cell.length_a   1.000
_cell.length_b   1.000
_cell.length_c   1.000
_cell.angle_alpha   90.00
_cell.angle_beta   90.00
_cell.angle_gamma   90.00
#
_symmetry.space_group_name_H-M   'P 1'
#
loop_
_entity.id
_entity.type
_entity.pdbx_description
1 polymer ?
#
loop_
_entity_poly.entity_id
_entity_poly.type
_entity_poly.pdbx_seq_one_letter_code
_entity_poly.pdbx_strand_id
1 'polypeptide(L)'
;MTTYTHYEIILIDNGSDDPESLEYFAQLDLEENIRVLRDDGPFNYSALNNAAVRIANGELIGFINNDIEVISPEWLSEMVSIALQPKVGAVGARLWYPDNTLQHGGVIVGLGGVAGHSHKYLPKGAPGYFCRAELIQEFSAVTAACLIVKKSIVDEVGGLDEENLKVTFNDVDFCLRVQEAGYLNVWTPFAELYHRESATRGHEDTPQKQQRFSQEVQYMKSRWPQMLVDYVYNPNLTLDYEDFSLAWPPRTTT
;
A
#
# COMPACT_ATOMS: atom_id res chain seq x y z
N MET A 1 1.99 -18.08 -6.29
CA MET A 1 2.16 -18.74 -4.98
C MET A 1 3.59 -18.53 -4.50
N THR A 2 3.83 -18.39 -3.19
CA THR A 2 5.17 -18.09 -2.62
C THR A 2 5.91 -19.34 -2.17
N THR A 3 7.25 -19.29 -2.10
CA THR A 3 8.10 -20.30 -1.45
C THR A 3 8.19 -20.14 0.07
N TYR A 4 7.74 -19.03 0.64
CA TYR A 4 7.67 -18.85 2.08
C TYR A 4 6.52 -19.67 2.67
N THR A 5 6.80 -20.56 3.63
CA THR A 5 5.81 -21.56 4.10
C THR A 5 5.09 -21.18 5.39
N HIS A 6 5.52 -20.12 6.09
CA HIS A 6 5.03 -19.78 7.42
C HIS A 6 4.01 -18.64 7.39
N TYR A 7 2.87 -18.87 6.74
CA TYR A 7 1.81 -17.87 6.63
C TYR A 7 0.42 -18.47 6.90
N GLU A 8 -0.48 -17.61 7.34
CA GLU A 8 -1.92 -17.83 7.32
C GLU A 8 -2.57 -16.75 6.45
N ILE A 9 -3.74 -17.03 5.90
CA ILE A 9 -4.54 -16.08 5.13
C ILE A 9 -5.84 -15.86 5.88
N ILE A 10 -6.17 -14.60 6.15
CA ILE A 10 -7.47 -14.20 6.68
C ILE A 10 -8.15 -13.41 5.58
N LEU A 11 -9.15 -14.01 4.96
CA LEU A 11 -9.97 -13.39 3.93
C LEU A 11 -11.22 -12.82 4.58
N ILE A 12 -11.47 -11.52 4.38
CA ILE A 12 -12.73 -10.89 4.79
C ILE A 12 -13.61 -10.72 3.55
N ASP A 13 -14.64 -11.54 3.42
CA ASP A 13 -15.69 -11.39 2.42
C ASP A 13 -16.61 -10.23 2.82
N ASN A 14 -16.45 -9.08 2.16
CA ASN A 14 -17.30 -7.91 2.39
C ASN A 14 -18.58 -7.94 1.55
N GLY A 15 -19.44 -8.93 1.82
CA GLY A 15 -20.78 -9.01 1.25
C GLY A 15 -20.82 -9.43 -0.22
N SER A 16 -19.95 -10.35 -0.64
CA SER A 16 -20.03 -10.93 -2.00
C SER A 16 -21.38 -11.63 -2.21
N ASP A 17 -21.92 -11.48 -3.41
CA ASP A 17 -23.24 -11.99 -3.85
C ASP A 17 -23.16 -12.91 -5.09
N ASP A 18 -21.98 -13.01 -5.71
CA ASP A 18 -21.69 -13.93 -6.80
C ASP A 18 -21.59 -15.38 -6.29
N PRO A 19 -22.42 -16.32 -6.80
CA PRO A 19 -22.43 -17.70 -6.34
C PRO A 19 -21.11 -18.44 -6.52
N GLU A 20 -20.35 -18.16 -7.59
CA GLU A 20 -19.06 -18.80 -7.85
C GLU A 20 -18.02 -18.38 -6.79
N SER A 21 -17.99 -17.08 -6.46
CA SER A 21 -17.15 -16.53 -5.40
C SER A 21 -17.48 -17.14 -4.03
N LEU A 22 -18.77 -17.26 -3.70
CA LEU A 22 -19.22 -17.84 -2.43
C LEU A 22 -18.86 -19.33 -2.31
N GLU A 23 -19.02 -20.10 -3.39
CA GLU A 23 -18.60 -21.50 -3.42
C GLU A 23 -17.09 -21.63 -3.27
N TYR A 24 -16.31 -20.78 -3.96
CA TYR A 24 -14.86 -20.75 -3.84
C TYR A 24 -14.39 -20.42 -2.42
N PHE A 25 -15.00 -19.42 -1.78
CA PHE A 25 -14.70 -19.06 -0.40
C PHE A 25 -15.00 -20.20 0.58
N ALA A 26 -16.11 -20.92 0.38
CA ALA A 26 -16.43 -22.09 1.19
C ALA A 26 -15.40 -23.22 1.03
N GLN A 27 -14.79 -23.37 -0.16
CA GLN A 27 -13.69 -24.32 -0.37
C GLN A 27 -12.40 -23.86 0.29
N LEU A 28 -12.07 -22.56 0.21
CA LEU A 28 -10.87 -21.99 0.83
C LEU A 28 -10.87 -22.14 2.35
N ASP A 29 -12.03 -21.99 3.01
CA ASP A 29 -12.15 -22.09 4.47
C ASP A 29 -11.91 -23.52 5.01
N LEU A 30 -11.78 -24.51 4.12
CA LEU A 30 -11.39 -25.88 4.48
C LEU A 30 -9.86 -26.07 4.57
N GLU A 31 -9.07 -25.15 4.01
CA GLU A 31 -7.61 -25.20 4.05
C GLU A 31 -7.10 -24.78 5.44
N GLU A 32 -6.19 -25.55 6.04
CA GLU A 32 -5.77 -25.36 7.44
C GLU A 32 -5.17 -23.97 7.73
N ASN A 33 -4.59 -23.32 6.72
CA ASN A 33 -3.95 -22.02 6.84
C ASN A 33 -4.78 -20.86 6.27
N ILE A 34 -6.05 -21.08 5.95
CA ILE A 34 -6.95 -20.04 5.44
C ILE A 34 -8.18 -19.95 6.35
N ARG A 35 -8.59 -18.72 6.67
CA ARG A 35 -9.86 -18.46 7.34
C ARG A 35 -10.64 -17.42 6.57
N VAL A 36 -11.89 -17.73 6.27
CA VAL A 36 -12.83 -16.82 5.62
C VAL A 36 -13.81 -16.29 6.66
N LEU A 37 -13.95 -14.96 6.71
CA LEU A 37 -14.93 -14.28 7.55
C LEU A 37 -15.82 -13.40 6.70
N ARG A 38 -17.11 -13.38 7.01
CA ARG A 38 -18.08 -12.53 6.33
C ARG A 38 -18.34 -11.27 7.14
N ASP A 39 -18.34 -10.13 6.46
CA ASP A 39 -18.77 -8.83 6.98
C ASP A 39 -19.71 -8.17 5.96
N ASP A 40 -21.01 -8.15 6.25
CA ASP A 40 -22.02 -7.52 5.37
C ASP A 40 -22.17 -5.99 5.62
N GLY A 41 -21.24 -5.39 6.37
CA GLY A 41 -21.19 -3.96 6.63
C GLY A 41 -20.78 -3.13 5.40
N PRO A 42 -20.94 -1.79 5.46
CA PRO A 42 -20.51 -0.92 4.39
C PRO A 42 -19.00 -0.99 4.19
N PHE A 43 -18.54 -0.98 2.93
CA PHE A 43 -17.12 -1.10 2.61
C PHE A 43 -16.28 -0.02 3.32
N ASN A 44 -15.36 -0.49 4.16
CA ASN A 44 -14.35 0.30 4.85
C ASN A 44 -13.07 -0.55 4.90
N TYR A 45 -12.17 -0.31 3.95
CA TYR A 45 -10.93 -1.07 3.81
C TYR A 45 -10.14 -1.09 5.11
N SER A 46 -10.02 0.06 5.77
CA SER A 46 -9.29 0.20 7.04
C SER A 46 -9.92 -0.64 8.15
N ALA A 47 -11.25 -0.59 8.31
CA ALA A 47 -11.95 -1.38 9.34
C ALA A 47 -11.84 -2.89 9.12
N LEU A 48 -12.01 -3.34 7.87
CA LEU A 48 -11.94 -4.76 7.50
C LEU A 48 -10.54 -5.32 7.77
N ASN A 49 -9.50 -4.58 7.38
CA ASN A 49 -8.10 -4.96 7.63
C ASN A 49 -7.76 -4.93 9.13
N ASN A 50 -8.20 -3.89 9.87
CA ASN A 50 -8.02 -3.85 11.32
C ASN A 50 -8.70 -5.03 12.03
N ALA A 51 -9.88 -5.44 11.55
CA ALA A 51 -10.58 -6.62 12.07
C ALA A 51 -9.78 -7.91 11.84
N ALA A 52 -9.21 -8.09 10.65
CA ALA A 52 -8.34 -9.22 10.34
C ALA A 52 -7.06 -9.21 11.21
N VAL A 53 -6.41 -8.06 11.42
CA VAL A 53 -5.20 -7.93 12.25
C VAL A 53 -5.44 -8.38 13.69
N ARG A 54 -6.58 -8.02 14.29
CA ARG A 54 -6.92 -8.39 15.68
C ARG A 54 -6.91 -9.89 15.93
N ILE A 55 -7.25 -10.68 14.92
CA ILE A 55 -7.40 -12.13 14.98
C ILE A 55 -6.29 -12.90 14.26
N ALA A 56 -5.30 -12.18 13.70
CA ALA A 56 -4.11 -12.76 13.10
C ALA A 56 -3.13 -13.21 14.19
N ASN A 57 -2.49 -14.36 13.98
CA ASN A 57 -1.52 -14.96 14.90
C ASN A 57 -0.06 -14.68 14.49
N GLY A 58 0.17 -14.23 13.26
CA GLY A 58 1.50 -13.88 12.76
C GLY A 58 2.17 -12.73 13.52
N GLU A 59 3.51 -12.82 13.67
CA GLU A 59 4.35 -11.72 14.15
C GLU A 59 4.42 -10.56 13.13
N LEU A 60 4.28 -10.91 11.85
CA LEU A 60 4.17 -9.98 10.74
C LEU A 60 2.75 -9.97 10.21
N ILE A 61 2.29 -8.80 9.82
CA ILE A 61 1.03 -8.56 9.12
C ILE A 61 1.36 -8.25 7.66
N GLY A 62 0.62 -8.89 6.75
CA GLY A 62 0.60 -8.53 5.34
C GLY A 62 -0.74 -7.93 4.95
N PHE A 63 -0.77 -6.66 4.59
CA PHE A 63 -1.91 -6.07 3.89
C PHE A 63 -1.72 -6.36 2.40
N ILE A 64 -2.59 -7.23 1.86
CA ILE A 64 -2.50 -7.71 0.48
C ILE A 64 -3.87 -7.56 -0.16
N ASN A 65 -3.95 -6.84 -1.27
CA ASN A 65 -5.19 -6.75 -2.03
C ASN A 65 -5.53 -8.07 -2.74
N ASN A 66 -6.81 -8.29 -3.00
CA ASN A 66 -7.31 -9.51 -3.64
C ASN A 66 -7.07 -9.60 -5.16
N ASP A 67 -6.56 -8.54 -5.79
CA ASP A 67 -6.26 -8.43 -7.23
C ASP A 67 -4.73 -8.41 -7.52
N ILE A 68 -3.97 -9.05 -6.64
CA ILE A 68 -2.52 -9.22 -6.72
C ILE A 68 -2.16 -10.57 -7.36
N GLU A 69 -1.24 -10.54 -8.33
CA GLU A 69 -0.72 -11.73 -9.00
C GLU A 69 0.81 -11.83 -8.80
N VAL A 70 1.26 -12.92 -8.19
CA VAL A 70 2.66 -13.16 -7.86
C VAL A 70 3.48 -13.41 -9.13
N ILE A 71 4.60 -12.69 -9.30
CA ILE A 71 5.54 -12.91 -10.43
C ILE A 71 6.68 -13.85 -10.02
N SER A 72 7.34 -13.55 -8.91
CA SER A 72 8.42 -14.38 -8.35
C SER A 72 7.96 -15.05 -7.05
N PRO A 73 8.18 -16.36 -6.86
CA PRO A 73 7.73 -17.04 -5.66
C PRO A 73 8.48 -16.60 -4.39
N GLU A 74 9.68 -16.01 -4.51
CA GLU A 74 10.49 -15.52 -3.39
C GLU A 74 10.01 -14.19 -2.80
N TRP A 75 9.00 -13.53 -3.40
CA TRP A 75 8.55 -12.19 -3.04
C TRP A 75 8.31 -11.99 -1.53
N LEU A 76 7.66 -12.95 -0.87
CA LEU A 76 7.32 -12.83 0.54
C LEU A 76 8.56 -13.02 1.42
N SER A 77 9.45 -13.95 1.07
CA SER A 77 10.72 -14.16 1.77
C SER A 77 11.58 -12.90 1.74
N GLU A 78 11.65 -12.22 0.59
CA GLU A 78 12.34 -10.94 0.43
C GLU A 78 11.76 -9.89 1.40
N MET A 79 10.45 -9.66 1.34
CA MET A 79 9.79 -8.63 2.17
C MET A 79 9.89 -8.94 3.67
N VAL A 80 9.74 -10.20 4.06
CA VAL A 80 9.90 -10.64 5.46
C VAL A 80 11.33 -10.39 5.94
N SER A 81 12.34 -10.67 5.12
CA SER A 81 13.75 -10.46 5.50
C SER A 81 14.07 -8.99 5.80
N ILE A 82 13.43 -8.07 5.09
CA ILE A 82 13.54 -6.62 5.29
C ILE A 82 12.72 -6.20 6.52
N ALA A 83 11.48 -6.67 6.65
CA ALA A 83 10.59 -6.32 7.76
C ALA A 83 11.16 -6.73 9.12
N LEU A 84 11.99 -7.79 9.17
CA LEU A 84 12.65 -8.23 10.40
C LEU A 84 13.85 -7.36 10.80
N GLN A 85 14.39 -6.53 9.90
CA GLN A 85 15.53 -5.67 10.20
C GLN A 85 15.21 -4.66 11.31
N PRO A 86 16.20 -4.26 12.12
CA PRO A 86 16.00 -3.21 13.12
C PRO A 86 15.50 -1.91 12.48
N LYS A 87 14.54 -1.25 13.13
CA LYS A 87 13.93 0.03 12.72
C LYS A 87 13.12 0.02 11.43
N VAL A 88 12.99 -1.09 10.71
CA VAL A 88 12.06 -1.16 9.58
C VAL A 88 10.62 -1.25 10.10
N GLY A 89 9.78 -0.37 9.55
CA GLY A 89 8.35 -0.26 9.82
C GLY A 89 7.54 -1.00 8.76
N ALA A 90 7.18 -0.31 7.68
CA ALA A 90 6.47 -0.90 6.55
C ALA A 90 7.42 -1.30 5.41
N VAL A 91 7.15 -2.43 4.77
CA VAL A 91 7.86 -2.90 3.58
C VAL A 91 6.90 -3.02 2.40
N GLY A 92 7.17 -2.29 1.31
CA GLY A 92 6.37 -2.31 0.09
C GLY A 92 7.04 -3.09 -1.04
N ALA A 93 6.23 -3.79 -1.84
CA ALA A 93 6.69 -4.52 -3.02
C ALA A 93 6.73 -3.63 -4.27
N ARG A 94 7.43 -4.07 -5.32
CA ARG A 94 7.29 -3.51 -6.67
C ARG A 94 6.03 -4.05 -7.32
N LEU A 95 5.10 -3.15 -7.65
CA LEU A 95 3.86 -3.51 -8.33
C LEU A 95 3.87 -3.04 -9.78
N TRP A 96 3.48 -3.93 -10.67
CA TRP A 96 3.37 -3.69 -12.10
C TRP A 96 1.92 -3.63 -12.54
N TYR A 97 1.62 -2.76 -13.50
CA TYR A 97 0.42 -2.88 -14.32
C TYR A 97 0.54 -4.10 -15.25
N PRO A 98 -0.58 -4.65 -15.76
CA PRO A 98 -0.57 -5.77 -16.72
C PRO A 98 0.21 -5.48 -18.02
N ASP A 99 0.39 -4.22 -18.38
CA ASP A 99 1.15 -3.78 -19.56
C ASP A 99 2.67 -3.67 -19.33
N ASN A 100 3.16 -4.16 -18.18
CA ASN A 100 4.56 -4.08 -17.76
C ASN A 100 5.09 -2.64 -17.57
N THR A 101 4.21 -1.71 -17.20
CA THR A 101 4.63 -0.41 -16.69
C THR A 101 4.53 -0.37 -15.16
N LEU A 102 5.43 0.39 -14.53
CA LEU A 102 5.53 0.44 -13.07
C LEU A 102 4.30 1.14 -12.48
N GLN A 103 3.66 0.50 -11.52
CA GLN A 103 2.52 1.07 -10.80
C GLN A 103 2.95 1.59 -9.42
N HIS A 104 3.79 0.85 -8.70
CA HIS A 104 4.28 1.24 -7.39
C HIS A 104 5.79 1.05 -7.26
N GLY A 105 6.51 2.18 -7.27
CA GLY A 105 7.94 2.28 -6.98
C GLY A 105 8.25 2.91 -5.63
N GLY A 106 7.32 2.89 -4.67
CA GLY A 106 7.30 3.74 -3.46
C GLY A 106 6.26 4.86 -3.55
N VAL A 107 5.97 5.55 -2.45
CA VAL A 107 5.07 6.72 -2.41
C VAL A 107 5.86 7.97 -2.04
N ILE A 108 5.66 9.02 -2.84
CA ILE A 108 6.12 10.38 -2.57
C ILE A 108 4.94 11.16 -2.02
N VAL A 109 5.11 11.72 -0.83
CA VAL A 109 4.11 12.54 -0.17
C VAL A 109 4.13 13.96 -0.78
N GLY A 110 2.96 14.55 -0.96
CA GLY A 110 2.74 15.82 -1.65
C GLY A 110 2.57 15.74 -3.17
N LEU A 111 3.01 14.64 -3.81
CA LEU A 111 2.80 14.40 -5.25
C LEU A 111 1.29 14.32 -5.54
N GLY A 112 0.82 15.03 -6.57
CA GLY A 112 -0.62 15.20 -6.86
C GLY A 112 -1.39 15.99 -5.79
N GLY A 113 -0.68 16.69 -4.89
CA GLY A 113 -1.26 17.49 -3.81
C GLY A 113 -1.59 16.75 -2.52
N VAL A 114 -1.39 15.42 -2.47
CA VAL A 114 -1.49 14.61 -1.24
C VAL A 114 -0.39 13.56 -1.18
N ALA A 115 -0.41 12.60 -2.12
CA ALA A 115 0.58 11.55 -2.26
C ALA A 115 0.43 10.85 -3.61
N GLY A 116 1.52 10.36 -4.18
CA GLY A 116 1.53 9.68 -5.47
C GLY A 116 2.64 8.62 -5.57
N HIS A 117 2.49 7.72 -6.53
CA HIS A 117 3.44 6.62 -6.72
C HIS A 117 4.68 7.10 -7.48
N SER A 118 5.85 6.78 -6.93
CA SER A 118 7.13 7.05 -7.55
C SER A 118 7.29 6.26 -8.85
N HIS A 119 7.79 6.93 -9.90
CA HIS A 119 8.13 6.34 -11.21
C HIS A 119 6.94 5.67 -11.91
N LYS A 120 5.72 6.15 -11.66
CA LYS A 120 4.51 5.60 -12.30
C LYS A 120 4.66 5.61 -13.83
N TYR A 121 4.24 4.53 -14.46
CA TYR A 121 4.35 4.27 -15.91
C TYR A 121 5.76 4.04 -16.45
N LEU A 122 6.79 3.96 -15.61
CA LEU A 122 8.14 3.61 -16.04
C LEU A 122 8.13 2.19 -16.66
N PRO A 123 8.62 2.00 -17.90
CA PRO A 123 8.65 0.68 -18.53
C PRO A 123 9.52 -0.31 -17.73
N LYS A 124 9.10 -1.58 -17.67
CA LYS A 124 9.86 -2.64 -17.00
C LYS A 124 11.28 -2.76 -17.56
N GLY A 125 12.26 -2.82 -16.66
CA GLY A 125 13.69 -2.85 -17.00
C GLY A 125 14.33 -1.48 -17.22
N ALA A 126 13.57 -0.39 -17.19
CA ALA A 126 14.16 0.94 -17.14
C ALA A 126 14.61 1.28 -15.70
N PRO A 127 15.81 1.87 -15.52
CA PRO A 127 16.38 2.10 -14.19
C PRO A 127 15.69 3.27 -13.45
N GLY A 128 14.99 4.14 -14.17
CA GLY A 128 14.33 5.32 -13.62
C GLY A 128 15.32 6.41 -13.19
N TYR A 129 14.80 7.45 -12.54
CA TYR A 129 15.59 8.58 -12.04
C TYR A 129 16.74 8.11 -11.13
N PHE A 130 17.99 8.36 -11.55
CA PHE A 130 19.22 7.91 -10.87
C PHE A 130 19.21 6.43 -10.44
N CYS A 131 18.69 5.54 -11.28
CA CYS A 131 18.60 4.10 -11.01
C CYS A 131 17.75 3.73 -9.77
N ARG A 132 16.95 4.65 -9.24
CA ARG A 132 16.15 4.43 -8.03
C ARG A 132 15.13 3.31 -8.19
N ALA A 133 14.65 3.02 -9.40
CA ALA A 133 13.68 1.94 -9.62
C ALA A 133 14.29 0.52 -9.51
N GLU A 134 15.61 0.41 -9.30
CA GLU A 134 16.34 -0.85 -9.18
C GLU A 134 17.00 -1.04 -7.80
N LEU A 135 16.76 -0.13 -6.85
CA LEU A 135 17.41 -0.13 -5.54
C LEU A 135 16.39 -0.26 -4.42
N ILE A 136 16.73 -1.06 -3.40
CA ILE A 136 16.04 -1.00 -2.10
C ILE A 136 16.28 0.40 -1.53
N GLN A 137 15.21 1.07 -1.14
CA GLN A 137 15.31 2.44 -0.64
C GLN A 137 14.20 2.79 0.33
N GLU A 138 14.47 3.82 1.11
CA GLU A 138 13.52 4.44 2.03
C GLU A 138 12.55 5.35 1.27
N PHE A 139 11.29 5.33 1.69
CA PHE A 139 10.24 6.24 1.23
C PHE A 139 9.45 6.78 2.43
N SER A 140 8.73 7.88 2.23
CA SER A 140 7.77 8.36 3.22
C SER A 140 6.62 7.37 3.42
N ALA A 141 6.16 6.72 2.34
CA ALA A 141 5.15 5.68 2.43
C ALA A 141 5.31 4.59 1.35
N VAL A 142 4.62 3.47 1.57
CA VAL A 142 4.41 2.39 0.61
C VAL A 142 2.94 2.01 0.59
N THR A 143 2.46 1.37 -0.47
CA THR A 143 1.02 1.07 -0.59
C THR A 143 0.61 -0.21 0.11
N ALA A 144 -0.57 -0.21 0.72
CA ALA A 144 -1.19 -1.41 1.32
C ALA A 144 -1.75 -2.40 0.28
N ALA A 145 -1.60 -2.15 -1.03
CA ALA A 145 -1.87 -3.20 -2.02
C ALA A 145 -0.94 -4.41 -1.84
N CYS A 146 0.30 -4.19 -1.38
CA CYS A 146 1.19 -5.23 -0.86
C CYS A 146 2.19 -4.62 0.12
N LEU A 147 1.88 -4.72 1.43
CA LEU A 147 2.67 -4.14 2.53
C LEU A 147 2.89 -5.19 3.63
N ILE A 148 4.14 -5.42 4.04
CA ILE A 148 4.49 -6.24 5.21
C ILE A 148 4.99 -5.35 6.36
N VAL A 149 4.50 -5.59 7.57
CA VAL A 149 4.84 -4.81 8.78
C VAL A 149 4.79 -5.70 10.03
N LYS A 150 5.56 -5.38 11.07
CA LYS A 150 5.45 -6.08 12.37
C LYS A 150 4.11 -5.78 13.02
N LYS A 151 3.42 -6.81 13.51
CA LYS A 151 2.14 -6.65 14.23
C LYS A 151 2.28 -5.69 15.41
N SER A 152 3.40 -5.77 16.14
CA SER A 152 3.67 -4.84 17.25
C SER A 152 3.70 -3.37 16.83
N ILE A 153 4.14 -3.07 15.60
CA ILE A 153 4.15 -1.70 15.05
C ILE A 153 2.73 -1.29 14.66
N VAL A 154 1.94 -2.20 14.09
CA VAL A 154 0.50 -1.95 13.81
C VAL A 154 -0.23 -1.59 15.10
N ASP A 155 0.00 -2.37 16.17
CA ASP A 155 -0.59 -2.13 17.49
C ASP A 155 -0.10 -0.81 18.12
N GLU A 156 1.20 -0.49 17.98
CA GLU A 156 1.81 0.74 18.49
C GLU A 156 1.22 2.00 17.85
N VAL A 157 1.02 2.00 16.53
CA VAL A 157 0.48 3.16 15.81
C VAL A 157 -1.05 3.20 15.77
N GLY A 158 -1.73 2.14 16.23
CA GLY A 158 -3.20 2.07 16.30
C GLY A 158 -3.89 1.61 15.02
N GLY A 159 -3.21 0.83 14.16
CA GLY A 159 -3.79 0.29 12.94
C GLY A 159 -4.04 1.32 11.84
N LEU A 160 -4.88 0.98 10.86
CA LEU A 160 -5.35 1.91 9.82
C LEU A 160 -6.44 2.83 10.38
N ASP A 161 -6.51 4.08 9.92
CA ASP A 161 -7.54 5.04 10.38
C ASP A 161 -8.91 4.73 9.74
N GLU A 162 -9.71 3.94 10.43
CA GLU A 162 -11.03 3.51 9.96
C GLU A 162 -12.14 4.56 10.11
N GLU A 163 -11.88 5.67 10.81
CA GLU A 163 -12.82 6.75 11.01
C GLU A 163 -12.75 7.77 9.87
N ASN A 164 -11.53 8.22 9.55
CA ASN A 164 -11.27 9.31 8.62
C ASN A 164 -10.81 8.85 7.23
N LEU A 165 -10.18 7.68 7.13
CA LEU A 165 -9.55 7.18 5.89
C LEU A 165 -10.05 5.78 5.56
N LYS A 166 -11.30 5.69 5.09
CA LYS A 166 -11.98 4.41 4.88
C LYS A 166 -11.51 3.67 3.64
N VAL A 167 -11.09 4.39 2.61
CA VAL A 167 -10.80 3.81 1.28
C VAL A 167 -9.48 4.32 0.71
N THR A 168 -9.18 5.61 0.83
CA THR A 168 -8.00 6.22 0.20
C THR A 168 -7.04 6.78 1.25
N PHE A 169 -5.74 6.76 0.94
CA PHE A 169 -4.65 7.31 1.75
C PHE A 169 -4.47 6.66 3.14
N ASN A 170 -5.21 5.61 3.47
CA ASN A 170 -5.07 4.89 4.75
C ASN A 170 -3.65 4.33 4.93
N ASP A 171 -3.05 3.86 3.85
CA ASP A 171 -1.69 3.34 3.79
C ASP A 171 -0.64 4.45 3.92
N VAL A 172 -0.89 5.61 3.29
CA VAL A 172 -0.03 6.79 3.41
C VAL A 172 -0.02 7.32 4.84
N ASP A 173 -1.20 7.55 5.44
CA ASP A 173 -1.31 7.98 6.84
C ASP A 173 -0.67 6.97 7.81
N PHE A 174 -0.94 5.69 7.61
CA PHE A 174 -0.33 4.62 8.39
C PHE A 174 1.20 4.68 8.33
N CYS A 175 1.78 4.74 7.13
CA CYS A 175 3.22 4.84 6.95
C CYS A 175 3.82 6.10 7.60
N LEU A 176 3.12 7.24 7.52
CA LEU A 176 3.56 8.48 8.16
C LEU A 176 3.52 8.37 9.69
N ARG A 177 2.51 7.71 10.29
CA ARG A 177 2.49 7.41 11.73
C ARG A 177 3.58 6.43 12.15
N VAL A 178 3.85 5.42 11.34
CA VAL A 178 4.99 4.50 11.52
C VAL A 178 6.31 5.27 11.52
N GLN A 179 6.45 6.28 10.66
CA GLN A 179 7.60 7.17 10.66
C GLN A 179 7.65 8.09 11.89
N GLU A 180 6.53 8.67 12.33
CA GLU A 180 6.45 9.46 13.58
C GLU A 180 6.88 8.64 14.82
N ALA A 181 6.60 7.33 14.82
CA ALA A 181 7.05 6.39 15.85
C ALA A 181 8.56 6.03 15.77
N GLY A 182 9.27 6.52 14.75
CA GLY A 182 10.73 6.38 14.62
C GLY A 182 11.19 5.19 13.77
N TYR A 183 10.29 4.58 13.00
CA TYR A 183 10.60 3.52 12.05
C TYR A 183 10.79 4.05 10.62
N LEU A 184 11.36 3.23 9.75
CA LEU A 184 11.61 3.53 8.34
C LEU A 184 10.69 2.71 7.45
N ASN A 185 10.07 3.34 6.45
CA ASN A 185 9.31 2.62 5.42
C ASN A 185 10.24 2.32 4.24
N VAL A 186 10.30 1.05 3.83
CA VAL A 186 11.24 0.56 2.84
C VAL A 186 10.48 -0.03 1.66
N TRP A 187 10.92 0.29 0.45
CA TRP A 187 10.44 -0.35 -0.76
C TRP A 187 11.54 -1.25 -1.33
N THR A 188 11.17 -2.44 -1.79
CA THR A 188 12.10 -3.37 -2.45
C THR A 188 11.69 -3.66 -3.91
N PRO A 189 12.63 -3.53 -4.87
CA PRO A 189 12.39 -3.95 -6.25
C PRO A 189 12.39 -5.49 -6.40
N PHE A 190 12.88 -6.23 -5.40
CA PHE A 190 13.10 -7.69 -5.51
C PHE A 190 11.89 -8.53 -5.10
N ALA A 191 10.80 -7.89 -4.65
CA ALA A 191 9.48 -8.49 -4.56
C ALA A 191 8.61 -7.93 -5.68
N GLU A 192 8.40 -8.70 -6.74
CA GLU A 192 7.63 -8.27 -7.92
C GLU A 192 6.26 -8.96 -7.99
N LEU A 193 5.20 -8.16 -8.13
CA LEU A 193 3.84 -8.64 -8.33
C LEU A 193 3.14 -7.78 -9.39
N TYR A 194 2.14 -8.34 -10.08
CA TYR A 194 1.17 -7.53 -10.81
C TYR A 194 0.04 -7.14 -9.87
N HIS A 195 -0.51 -5.95 -10.07
CA HIS A 195 -1.71 -5.48 -9.37
C HIS A 195 -2.69 -4.93 -10.40
N ARG A 196 -3.84 -5.60 -10.52
CA ARG A 196 -4.88 -5.28 -11.51
C ARG A 196 -5.80 -4.16 -11.00
N GLU A 197 -5.17 -3.03 -10.65
CA GLU A 197 -5.75 -1.90 -9.93
C GLU A 197 -7.19 -1.57 -10.36
N SER A 198 -8.08 -1.47 -9.36
CA SER A 198 -9.48 -1.06 -9.52
C SER A 198 -10.35 -2.01 -10.35
N ALA A 199 -9.90 -3.24 -10.63
CA ALA A 199 -10.72 -4.25 -11.31
C ALA A 199 -12.05 -4.53 -10.57
N THR A 200 -12.03 -4.46 -9.24
CA THR A 200 -13.22 -4.69 -8.39
C THR A 200 -13.78 -3.40 -7.78
N ARG A 201 -12.93 -2.40 -7.45
CA ARG A 201 -13.35 -1.14 -6.81
C ARG A 201 -14.06 -0.15 -7.76
N GLY A 202 -13.69 -0.14 -9.04
CA GLY A 202 -14.11 0.88 -10.00
C GLY A 202 -13.51 2.28 -9.72
N HIS A 203 -13.96 3.29 -10.47
CA HIS A 203 -13.46 4.67 -10.37
C HIS A 203 -14.23 5.51 -9.33
N GLU A 204 -13.73 6.71 -9.04
CA GLU A 204 -14.38 7.75 -8.22
C GLU A 204 -15.47 8.49 -9.03
N ASP A 205 -16.45 7.72 -9.48
CA ASP A 205 -17.42 8.10 -10.51
C ASP A 205 -18.80 8.52 -9.98
N THR A 206 -19.09 8.25 -8.71
CA THR A 206 -20.33 8.67 -8.06
C THR A 206 -20.14 9.89 -7.16
N PRO A 207 -21.17 10.75 -6.97
CA PRO A 207 -21.08 11.89 -6.06
C PRO A 207 -20.69 11.50 -4.63
N GLN A 208 -21.16 10.35 -4.15
CA GLN A 208 -20.84 9.84 -2.82
C GLN A 208 -19.36 9.46 -2.68
N LYS A 209 -18.80 8.77 -3.70
CA LYS A 209 -17.37 8.41 -3.75
C LYS A 209 -16.50 9.67 -3.81
N GLN A 210 -16.84 10.62 -4.68
CA GLN A 210 -16.14 11.90 -4.79
C GLN A 210 -16.19 12.73 -3.50
N GLN A 211 -17.34 12.76 -2.83
CA GLN A 211 -17.48 13.44 -1.54
C GLN A 211 -16.60 12.80 -0.47
N ARG A 212 -16.61 11.46 -0.36
CA ARG A 212 -15.74 10.71 0.55
C ARG A 212 -14.26 10.99 0.25
N PHE A 213 -13.83 10.85 -1.01
CA PHE A 213 -12.46 11.13 -1.43
C PHE A 213 -12.05 12.56 -1.07
N SER A 214 -12.93 13.54 -1.30
CA SER A 214 -12.67 14.93 -0.92
C SER A 214 -12.48 15.09 0.59
N GLN A 215 -13.26 14.39 1.42
CA GLN A 215 -13.10 14.40 2.88
C GLN A 215 -11.76 13.77 3.31
N GLU A 216 -11.39 12.63 2.73
CA GLU A 216 -10.10 11.95 2.99
C GLU A 216 -8.92 12.85 2.61
N VAL A 217 -9.00 13.56 1.46
CA VAL A 217 -8.00 14.56 1.05
C VAL A 217 -7.87 15.70 2.06
N GLN A 218 -9.01 16.26 2.53
CA GLN A 218 -8.97 17.34 3.51
C GLN A 218 -8.42 16.89 4.85
N TYR A 219 -8.77 15.67 5.28
CA TYR A 219 -8.22 15.08 6.49
C TYR A 219 -6.70 14.96 6.40
N MET A 220 -6.18 14.35 5.33
CA MET A 220 -4.74 14.21 5.09
C MET A 220 -4.03 15.57 5.17
N LYS A 221 -4.54 16.58 4.45
CA LYS A 221 -3.95 17.94 4.47
C LYS A 221 -3.98 18.60 5.84
N SER A 222 -5.02 18.33 6.64
CA SER A 222 -5.14 18.87 8.01
C SER A 222 -4.22 18.16 9.00
N ARG A 223 -4.11 16.83 8.93
CA ARG A 223 -3.28 16.00 9.82
C ARG A 223 -1.80 16.14 9.53
N TRP A 224 -1.43 16.30 8.25
CA TRP A 224 -0.06 16.34 7.75
C TRP A 224 0.23 17.65 6.99
N PRO A 225 0.23 18.81 7.66
CA PRO A 225 0.35 20.12 6.98
C PRO A 225 1.69 20.33 6.25
N GLN A 226 2.72 19.55 6.60
CA GLN A 226 4.04 19.60 5.96
C GLN A 226 4.20 18.58 4.82
N MET A 227 3.14 17.89 4.41
CA MET A 227 3.19 16.84 3.38
C MET A 227 3.76 17.29 2.03
N LEU A 228 3.73 18.59 1.73
CA LEU A 228 4.31 19.13 0.49
C LEU A 228 5.85 19.19 0.51
N VAL A 229 6.48 18.82 1.62
CA VAL A 229 7.93 18.74 1.80
C VAL A 229 8.29 17.32 2.25
N ASP A 230 8.40 16.43 1.29
CA ASP A 230 8.83 15.04 1.51
C ASP A 230 10.37 14.96 1.55
N TYR A 231 10.92 14.41 2.63
CA TYR A 231 12.37 14.29 2.83
C TYR A 231 13.06 13.32 1.86
N VAL A 232 12.32 12.37 1.25
CA VAL A 232 12.88 11.44 0.27
C VAL A 232 12.85 11.98 -1.17
N TYR A 233 12.26 13.16 -1.37
CA TYR A 233 12.03 13.74 -2.69
C TYR A 233 12.62 15.15 -2.80
N ASN A 234 13.38 15.39 -3.88
CA ASN A 234 14.08 16.66 -4.02
C ASN A 234 13.09 17.82 -4.23
N PRO A 235 13.18 18.92 -3.46
CA PRO A 235 12.24 20.04 -3.57
C PRO A 235 12.27 20.75 -4.91
N ASN A 236 13.33 20.56 -5.72
CA ASN A 236 13.42 21.11 -7.07
C ASN A 236 12.68 20.28 -8.13
N LEU A 237 12.10 19.13 -7.77
CA LEU A 237 11.31 18.30 -8.66
C LEU A 237 9.82 18.63 -8.54
N THR A 238 9.08 18.44 -9.63
CA THR A 238 7.64 18.71 -9.67
C THR A 238 6.86 17.80 -8.73
N LEU A 239 5.73 18.31 -8.22
CA LEU A 239 4.69 17.51 -7.55
C LEU A 239 3.46 17.29 -8.46
N ASP A 240 3.52 17.71 -9.71
CA ASP A 240 2.39 17.60 -10.65
C ASP A 240 2.45 16.31 -11.48
N TYR A 241 3.64 15.75 -11.68
CA TYR A 241 3.90 14.58 -12.52
C TYR A 241 4.83 13.58 -11.83
N GLU A 242 4.64 12.29 -12.09
CA GLU A 242 5.39 11.19 -11.46
C GLU A 242 6.76 10.89 -12.12
N ASP A 243 7.21 11.75 -13.03
CA ASP A 243 8.34 11.52 -13.94
C ASP A 243 9.68 12.10 -13.46
N PHE A 244 9.72 12.68 -12.25
CA PHE A 244 10.91 13.34 -11.69
C PHE A 244 11.43 14.51 -12.54
N SER A 245 10.56 15.17 -13.31
CA SER A 245 10.91 16.41 -14.00
C SER A 245 11.12 17.57 -13.01
N LEU A 246 11.86 18.59 -13.45
CA LEU A 246 12.10 19.79 -12.65
C LEU A 246 10.80 20.57 -12.45
N ALA A 247 10.60 21.11 -11.24
CA ALA A 247 9.49 21.99 -10.94
C ALA A 247 9.59 23.30 -11.73
N TRP A 248 8.47 23.75 -12.29
CA TRP A 248 8.35 25.07 -12.91
C TRP A 248 7.01 25.74 -12.55
N PRO A 249 7.02 26.87 -11.82
CA PRO A 249 8.18 27.54 -11.23
C PRO A 249 8.85 26.68 -10.13
N PRO A 250 10.09 27.00 -9.70
CA PRO A 250 10.73 26.31 -8.57
C PRO A 250 9.85 26.36 -7.32
N ARG A 251 9.72 25.21 -6.62
CA ARG A 251 8.94 25.11 -5.37
C ARG A 251 9.65 25.77 -4.18
N THR A 252 10.97 25.88 -4.25
CA THR A 252 11.79 26.54 -3.23
C THR A 252 12.51 27.72 -3.85
N THR A 253 12.38 28.88 -3.21
CA THR A 253 13.12 30.09 -3.54
C THR A 253 14.35 30.16 -2.63
N THR A 254 15.38 29.39 -2.93
CA THR A 254 16.72 29.69 -2.37
C THR A 254 17.28 30.95 -2.99
#